data_AF-A0A515D914-F1
#
_entry.id   AF-A0A515D914-F1
#
_cell.length_a   1.000
_cell.length_b   1.000
_cell.length_c   1.000
_cell.angle_alpha   90.00
_cell.angle_beta   90.00
_cell.angle_gamma   90.00
#
_symmetry.space_group_name_H-M   'P 1'
#
loop_
_entity.id
_entity.type
_entity.pdbx_description
1 polymer ?
#
loop_
_entity_poly.entity_id
_entity_poly.type
_entity_poly.pdbx_seq_one_letter_code
_entity_poly.pdbx_strand_id
1 'polypeptide(L)'
;MTRVAVFGEMLVDRFESGPVVGGAPFNVARHLAAFGHAPLMLSAVGVDEHTALVMREFDRYGMRRDGVQITPDHPTGVVDVQTAPDGGHRFSIRFGSAWDFIEETPARAAATALDPAGWLYAGTLALRSPVSRAAAWAVLRSHPGPVYLDLNWREGQVPREVVLQAIDLADVLKVNDEELAWPCCAAGSMCRPPARYRCRTAPAICCNACRCRCCSSPAAPRARWRSTAKAAVSPGAATRGPSAWSTRSVPAIRSRRWRWQGCCAAGTWAPRWHAPMRSPGISAKCAAPCRPT
;
A
#
# COMPACT_ATOMS: atom_id res chain seq x y z
N MET A 1 6.56 15.16 17.11
CA MET A 1 6.43 14.01 16.18
C MET A 1 5.07 14.07 15.51
N THR A 2 4.99 13.78 14.22
CA THR A 2 3.69 13.66 13.53
C THR A 2 3.09 12.28 13.79
N ARG A 3 1.77 12.15 13.71
CA ARG A 3 1.07 10.85 13.83
C ARG A 3 0.76 10.18 12.50
N VAL A 4 0.93 10.88 11.38
CA VAL A 4 0.68 10.32 10.05
C VAL A 4 1.76 10.80 9.08
N ALA A 5 2.37 9.88 8.35
CA ALA A 5 3.17 10.19 7.18
C ALA A 5 2.51 9.62 5.92
N VAL A 6 2.68 10.30 4.81
CA VAL A 6 2.05 9.99 3.53
C VAL A 6 3.14 9.95 2.47
N PHE A 7 3.40 8.79 1.90
CA PHE A 7 4.38 8.61 0.83
C PHE A 7 3.67 8.53 -0.52
N GLY A 8 4.14 9.30 -1.49
CA GLY A 8 3.78 9.08 -2.89
C GLY A 8 3.68 10.36 -3.71
N GLU A 9 2.84 10.33 -4.75
CA GLU A 9 2.79 11.38 -5.75
C GLU A 9 2.10 12.65 -5.28
N MET A 10 2.62 13.76 -5.80
CA MET A 10 2.07 15.10 -5.71
C MET A 10 2.31 15.78 -7.05
N LEU A 11 1.23 16.25 -7.66
CA LEU A 11 1.22 16.64 -9.07
C LEU A 11 0.16 17.70 -9.34
N VAL A 12 0.15 18.23 -10.56
CA VAL A 12 -0.86 19.17 -11.05
C VAL A 12 -1.69 18.48 -12.13
N ASP A 13 -2.98 18.31 -11.84
CA ASP A 13 -3.98 17.89 -12.81
C ASP A 13 -4.36 19.11 -13.68
N ARG A 14 -4.11 19.02 -14.99
CA ARG A 14 -4.46 20.04 -15.99
C ARG A 14 -5.82 19.72 -16.58
N PHE A 15 -6.83 20.44 -16.12
CA PHE A 15 -8.16 20.46 -16.71
C PHE A 15 -8.28 21.60 -17.74
N GLU A 16 -9.31 21.53 -18.58
CA GLU A 16 -9.70 22.65 -19.46
C GLU A 16 -10.01 23.93 -18.66
N SER A 17 -10.56 23.79 -17.45
CA SER A 17 -10.85 24.89 -16.53
C SER A 17 -9.62 25.47 -15.81
N GLY A 18 -8.46 24.83 -15.95
CA GLY A 18 -7.20 25.26 -15.33
C GLY A 18 -6.52 24.20 -14.46
N PRO A 19 -5.30 24.49 -13.97
CA PRO A 19 -4.51 23.56 -13.17
C PRO A 19 -5.05 23.43 -11.74
N VAL A 20 -5.11 22.19 -11.25
CA VAL A 20 -5.49 21.85 -9.89
C VAL A 20 -4.42 20.95 -9.28
N VAL A 21 -3.96 21.24 -8.07
CA VAL A 21 -3.00 20.36 -7.39
C VAL A 21 -3.72 19.09 -6.93
N GLY A 22 -3.14 17.94 -7.25
CA GLY A 22 -3.68 16.61 -7.04
C GLY A 22 -2.61 15.58 -6.72
N GLY A 23 -2.98 14.31 -6.91
CA GLY A 23 -2.27 13.13 -6.40
C GLY A 23 -3.05 12.48 -5.26
N ALA A 24 -3.26 11.17 -5.31
CA ALA A 24 -4.08 10.50 -4.29
C ALA A 24 -3.44 10.61 -2.88
N PRO A 25 -2.13 10.39 -2.70
CA PRO A 25 -1.43 10.65 -1.44
C PRO A 25 -1.52 12.12 -1.03
N PHE A 26 -1.25 13.08 -1.93
CA PHE A 26 -1.38 14.50 -1.62
C PHE A 26 -2.79 14.87 -1.13
N ASN A 27 -3.83 14.34 -1.77
CA ASN A 27 -5.21 14.55 -1.36
C ASN A 27 -5.50 14.00 0.04
N VAL A 28 -4.93 12.85 0.42
CA VAL A 28 -5.03 12.34 1.79
C VAL A 28 -4.33 13.29 2.77
N ALA A 29 -3.12 13.75 2.46
CA ALA A 29 -2.37 14.66 3.31
C ALA A 29 -3.12 16.00 3.51
N ARG A 30 -3.62 16.63 2.45
CA ARG A 30 -4.36 17.91 2.58
C ARG A 30 -5.67 17.74 3.36
N HIS A 31 -6.38 16.62 3.20
CA HIS A 31 -7.62 16.38 3.95
C HIS A 31 -7.34 16.12 5.43
N LEU A 32 -6.28 15.39 5.76
CA LEU A 32 -5.82 15.24 7.14
C LEU A 32 -5.47 16.61 7.75
N ALA A 33 -4.80 17.47 6.99
CA ALA A 33 -4.49 18.83 7.41
C ALA A 33 -5.76 19.68 7.65
N ALA A 34 -6.72 19.62 6.73
CA ALA A 34 -8.02 20.27 6.89
C ALA A 34 -8.82 19.78 8.12
N PHE A 35 -8.59 18.54 8.56
CA PHE A 35 -9.15 18.00 9.81
C PHE A 35 -8.32 18.31 11.07
N GLY A 36 -7.32 19.20 10.98
CA GLY A 36 -6.51 19.64 12.11
C GLY A 36 -5.37 18.69 12.49
N HIS A 37 -5.01 17.75 11.61
CA HIS A 37 -3.80 16.95 11.77
C HIS A 37 -2.59 17.61 11.08
N ALA A 38 -1.38 17.16 11.41
CA ALA A 38 -0.15 17.67 10.81
C ALA A 38 0.59 16.55 10.05
N PRO A 39 0.05 16.03 8.93
CA PRO A 39 0.66 14.92 8.22
C PRO A 39 2.01 15.31 7.63
N LEU A 40 2.96 14.39 7.64
CA LEU A 40 4.23 14.52 6.94
C LEU A 40 4.09 13.95 5.52
N MET A 41 4.11 14.83 4.52
CA MET A 41 4.14 14.41 3.12
C MET A 41 5.59 14.06 2.73
N LEU A 42 5.82 12.84 2.25
CA LEU A 42 7.08 12.35 1.69
C LEU A 42 6.93 12.26 0.17
N SER A 43 7.45 13.26 -0.53
CA SER A 43 7.31 13.39 -1.99
C SER A 43 8.42 14.28 -2.57
N ALA A 44 8.35 14.56 -3.86
CA ALA A 44 9.30 15.43 -4.54
C ALA A 44 8.60 16.31 -5.61
N VAL A 45 9.13 17.52 -5.79
CA VAL A 45 8.73 18.50 -6.82
C VAL A 45 9.95 19.02 -7.56
N GLY A 46 9.71 19.58 -8.75
CA GLY A 46 10.75 20.19 -9.56
C GLY A 46 11.09 21.62 -9.13
N VAL A 47 11.83 22.31 -9.99
CA VAL A 47 12.06 23.75 -9.92
C VAL A 47 11.37 24.42 -11.13
N ASP A 48 10.04 24.57 -11.04
CA ASP A 48 9.20 25.10 -12.12
C ASP A 48 7.97 25.87 -11.58
N GLU A 49 7.13 26.41 -12.48
CA GLU A 49 5.94 27.16 -12.07
C GLU A 49 4.90 26.30 -11.33
N HIS A 50 4.91 24.99 -11.53
CA HIS A 50 4.00 24.06 -10.85
C HIS A 50 4.41 23.84 -9.40
N THR A 51 5.70 23.95 -9.07
CA THR A 51 6.17 23.97 -7.67
C THR A 51 5.48 25.08 -6.88
N ALA A 52 5.32 26.27 -7.46
CA ALA A 52 4.63 27.37 -6.78
C ALA A 52 3.14 27.07 -6.52
N LEU A 53 2.46 26.37 -7.43
CA LEU A 53 1.07 25.91 -7.22
C LEU A 53 0.98 24.95 -6.04
N VAL A 54 1.87 23.95 -6.01
CA VAL A 54 1.94 22.97 -4.93
C VAL A 54 2.21 23.65 -3.58
N MET A 55 3.22 24.52 -3.50
CA MET A 55 3.60 25.19 -2.26
C MET A 55 2.51 26.11 -1.71
N ARG A 56 1.70 26.74 -2.59
CA ARG A 56 0.53 27.51 -2.16
C ARG A 56 -0.52 26.64 -1.45
N GLU A 57 -0.70 25.39 -1.88
CA GLU A 57 -1.60 24.49 -1.18
C GLU A 57 -1.04 24.04 0.17
N PHE A 58 0.28 23.88 0.30
CA PHE A 58 0.90 23.67 1.62
C PHE A 58 0.61 24.83 2.57
N ASP A 59 0.76 26.07 2.10
CA ASP A 59 0.49 27.25 2.91
C ASP A 59 -1.00 27.35 3.27
N ARG A 60 -1.88 27.11 2.28
CA ARG A 60 -3.34 27.14 2.47
C ARG A 60 -3.82 26.17 3.52
N TYR A 61 -3.27 24.96 3.56
CA TYR A 61 -3.66 23.91 4.52
C TYR A 61 -2.76 23.86 5.76
N GLY A 62 -1.78 24.76 5.90
CA GLY A 62 -0.84 24.77 7.02
C GLY A 62 0.04 23.51 7.09
N MET A 63 0.34 22.91 5.94
CA MET A 63 1.16 21.70 5.85
C MET A 63 2.66 22.03 5.94
N ARG A 64 3.39 21.19 6.66
CA ARG A 64 4.85 21.29 6.76
C ARG A 64 5.52 20.69 5.52
N ARG A 65 6.64 21.29 5.11
CA ARG A 65 7.39 20.92 3.89
C ARG A 65 8.58 20.00 4.15
N ASP A 66 8.81 19.57 5.40
CA ASP A 66 10.05 18.89 5.80
C ASP A 66 10.32 17.55 5.11
N GLY A 67 9.28 16.92 4.55
CA GLY A 67 9.39 15.68 3.78
C GLY A 67 9.31 15.88 2.26
N VAL A 68 9.20 17.12 1.78
CA VAL A 68 9.12 17.45 0.36
C VAL A 68 10.52 17.76 -0.16
N GLN A 69 10.99 16.92 -1.07
CA GLN A 69 12.23 17.14 -1.78
C GLN A 69 12.01 18.10 -2.94
N ILE A 70 12.99 18.96 -3.21
CA ILE A 70 13.00 19.86 -4.38
C ILE A 70 14.20 19.45 -5.23
N THR A 71 13.96 19.03 -6.46
CA THR A 71 15.01 18.58 -7.39
C THR A 71 15.02 19.44 -8.65
N PRO A 72 16.18 19.89 -9.14
CA PRO A 72 16.30 20.54 -10.45
C PRO A 72 16.31 19.55 -11.62
N ASP A 73 16.48 18.24 -11.35
CA ASP A 73 16.72 17.23 -12.39
C ASP A 73 15.43 16.73 -13.05
N HIS A 74 14.29 16.92 -12.37
CA HIS A 74 13.00 16.41 -12.80
C HIS A 74 11.89 17.47 -12.61
N PRO A 75 10.98 17.65 -13.58
CA PRO A 75 9.88 18.58 -13.45
C PRO A 75 8.85 18.10 -12.42
N THR A 76 8.14 19.03 -11.81
CA THR A 76 6.94 18.75 -11.01
C THR A 76 5.95 17.93 -11.85
N GLY A 77 5.31 16.94 -11.23
CA GLY A 77 4.39 16.07 -11.93
C GLY A 77 3.20 16.81 -12.51
N VAL A 78 2.84 16.48 -13.75
CA VAL A 78 1.67 17.02 -14.44
C VAL A 78 0.89 15.90 -15.08
N VAL A 79 -0.42 15.91 -14.90
CA VAL A 79 -1.35 14.97 -15.52
C VAL A 79 -2.30 15.76 -16.40
N ASP A 80 -2.34 15.44 -17.69
CA ASP A 80 -3.34 16.03 -18.57
C ASP A 80 -4.66 15.27 -18.43
N VAL A 81 -5.73 15.99 -18.10
CA VAL A 81 -7.06 15.43 -17.88
C VAL A 81 -7.96 15.83 -19.03
N GLN A 82 -8.44 14.84 -19.78
CA GLN A 82 -9.38 15.03 -20.88
C GLN A 82 -10.74 14.47 -20.50
N THR A 83 -11.80 15.24 -20.74
CA THR A 83 -13.18 14.74 -20.60
C THR A 83 -13.50 13.86 -21.81
N ALA A 84 -13.88 12.61 -21.56
CA ALA A 84 -14.31 11.69 -22.58
C ALA A 84 -15.79 11.96 -22.97
N PRO A 85 -16.23 11.56 -24.18
CA PRO A 85 -17.60 11.81 -24.64
C PRO A 85 -18.71 11.18 -23.77
N ASP A 86 -18.37 10.18 -22.96
CA ASP A 86 -19.27 9.52 -22.00
C ASP A 86 -19.34 10.24 -20.64
N GLY A 87 -18.65 11.38 -20.49
CA GLY A 87 -18.54 12.12 -19.22
C GLY A 87 -17.45 11.60 -18.29
N GLY A 88 -16.70 10.57 -18.69
CA GLY A 88 -15.53 10.08 -17.95
C GLY A 88 -14.32 11.00 -18.08
N HIS A 89 -13.28 10.75 -17.29
CA HIS A 89 -11.99 11.44 -17.40
C HIS A 89 -10.89 10.47 -17.84
N ARG A 90 -10.11 10.90 -18.84
CA ARG A 90 -8.90 10.22 -19.32
C ARG A 90 -7.69 10.96 -18.81
N PHE A 91 -6.82 10.25 -18.12
CA PHE A 91 -5.62 10.80 -17.49
C PHE A 91 -4.38 10.39 -18.28
N SER A 92 -3.57 11.36 -18.70
CA SER A 92 -2.24 11.12 -19.27
C SER A 92 -1.17 11.40 -18.22
N ILE A 93 -0.70 10.34 -17.56
CA ILE A 93 0.30 10.43 -16.50
C ILE A 93 1.67 10.11 -17.11
N ARG A 94 2.47 11.14 -17.41
CA ARG A 94 3.82 10.97 -17.95
C ARG A 94 4.79 10.45 -16.88
N PHE A 95 5.67 9.54 -17.27
CA PHE A 95 6.85 9.17 -16.47
C PHE A 95 7.89 10.29 -16.52
N GLY A 96 8.71 10.40 -15.48
CA GLY A 96 9.79 11.39 -15.42
C GLY A 96 9.50 12.58 -14.52
N SER A 97 8.45 12.49 -13.69
CA SER A 97 8.09 13.55 -12.74
C SER A 97 8.98 13.48 -11.50
N ALA A 98 9.18 14.58 -10.78
CA ALA A 98 10.00 14.61 -9.58
C ALA A 98 9.60 13.54 -8.55
N TRP A 99 8.30 13.28 -8.36
CA TRP A 99 7.81 12.22 -7.47
C TRP A 99 8.13 10.79 -7.93
N ASP A 100 8.62 10.57 -9.15
CA ASP A 100 9.22 9.31 -9.58
C ASP A 100 10.63 9.12 -9.01
N PHE A 101 11.27 10.18 -8.53
CA PHE A 101 12.66 10.18 -8.08
C PHE A 101 12.82 10.68 -6.65
N ILE A 102 11.87 10.34 -5.77
CA ILE A 102 12.01 10.55 -4.32
C ILE A 102 13.23 9.78 -3.82
N GLU A 103 14.24 10.49 -3.34
CA GLU A 103 15.48 9.89 -2.87
C GLU A 103 15.29 9.23 -1.51
N GLU A 104 15.93 8.07 -1.32
CA GLU A 104 15.82 7.28 -0.10
C GLU A 104 16.33 8.03 1.13
N THR A 105 17.56 8.57 1.07
CA THR A 105 18.23 9.14 2.24
C THR A 105 17.43 10.31 2.84
N PRO A 106 17.01 11.33 2.06
CA PRO A 106 16.18 12.40 2.60
C PRO A 106 14.79 11.91 3.06
N ALA A 107 14.16 10.98 2.33
CA ALA A 107 12.86 10.45 2.71
C ALA A 107 12.91 9.71 4.06
N ARG A 108 13.93 8.89 4.29
CA ARG A 108 14.14 8.19 5.57
C ARG A 108 14.45 9.16 6.70
N ALA A 109 15.30 10.17 6.44
CA ALA A 109 15.61 11.19 7.43
C ALA A 109 14.36 11.94 7.87
N ALA A 110 13.52 12.39 6.92
CA ALA A 110 12.24 13.02 7.23
C ALA A 110 11.28 12.08 7.98
N ALA A 111 11.21 10.81 7.58
CA ALA A 111 10.35 9.82 8.21
C ALA A 111 10.66 9.58 9.70
N THR A 112 11.86 9.93 10.20
CA THR A 112 12.17 9.87 11.65
C THR A 112 11.28 10.79 12.51
N ALA A 113 10.65 11.81 11.90
CA ALA A 113 9.70 12.67 12.58
C ALA A 113 8.33 12.01 12.84
N LEU A 114 8.06 10.86 12.21
CA LEU A 114 6.86 10.05 12.43
C LEU A 114 6.95 9.34 13.78
N ASP A 115 5.87 9.45 14.56
CA ASP A 115 5.68 8.68 15.78
C ASP A 115 5.80 7.17 15.47
N PRO A 116 6.58 6.37 16.22
CA PRO A 116 6.69 4.93 16.00
C PRO A 116 5.35 4.17 16.03
N ALA A 117 4.32 4.71 16.70
CA ALA A 117 2.95 4.18 16.70
C ALA A 117 2.02 4.91 15.71
N GLY A 118 2.53 5.88 14.97
CA GLY A 118 1.83 6.62 13.92
C GLY A 118 1.53 5.78 12.69
N TRP A 119 0.69 6.31 11.80
CA TRP A 119 0.29 5.65 10.56
C TRP A 119 1.19 6.06 9.41
N LEU A 120 1.59 5.10 8.59
CA LEU A 120 2.24 5.36 7.31
C LEU A 120 1.28 5.00 6.18
N TYR A 121 0.93 5.99 5.37
CA TYR A 121 0.11 5.82 4.18
C TYR A 121 1.00 5.74 2.94
N ALA A 122 0.67 4.85 2.02
CA ALA A 122 1.27 4.82 0.69
C ALA A 122 0.22 4.52 -0.39
N GLY A 123 0.46 5.04 -1.60
CA GLY A 123 -0.19 4.61 -2.84
C GLY A 123 0.76 3.77 -3.71
N THR A 124 0.26 3.10 -4.74
CA THR A 124 1.14 2.30 -5.63
C THR A 124 1.77 3.09 -6.78
N LEU A 125 1.17 4.19 -7.23
CA LEU A 125 1.62 4.90 -8.43
C LEU A 125 3.08 5.37 -8.34
N ALA A 126 3.48 5.95 -7.20
CA ALA A 126 4.86 6.36 -6.93
C ALA A 126 5.88 5.20 -6.92
N LEU A 127 5.42 3.94 -6.87
CA LEU A 127 6.29 2.75 -6.90
C LEU A 127 6.68 2.33 -8.32
N ARG A 128 6.19 3.03 -9.36
CA ARG A 128 6.53 2.71 -10.75
C ARG A 128 8.02 2.86 -11.05
N SER A 129 8.64 3.93 -10.53
CA SER A 129 10.08 4.17 -10.67
C SER A 129 10.89 3.36 -9.65
N PRO A 130 12.01 2.74 -10.05
CA PRO A 130 12.92 2.07 -9.12
C PRO A 130 13.44 2.97 -7.99
N VAL A 131 13.65 4.26 -8.24
CA VAL A 131 14.20 5.21 -7.26
C VAL A 131 13.21 5.44 -6.12
N SER A 132 12.01 5.94 -6.44
CA SER A 132 10.96 6.13 -5.42
C SER A 132 10.51 4.82 -4.79
N ARG A 133 10.52 3.72 -5.54
CA ARG A 133 10.23 2.40 -4.98
C ARG A 133 11.24 1.99 -3.91
N ALA A 134 12.54 2.21 -4.12
CA ALA A 134 13.56 1.94 -3.12
C ALA A 134 13.35 2.80 -1.87
N ALA A 135 13.08 4.11 -2.04
CA ALA A 135 12.76 5.01 -0.95
C ALA A 135 11.52 4.56 -0.16
N ALA A 136 10.45 4.18 -0.87
CA ALA A 136 9.22 3.66 -0.26
C ALA A 136 9.51 2.41 0.58
N TRP A 137 10.24 1.43 0.05
CA TRP A 137 10.60 0.22 0.78
C TRP A 137 11.41 0.51 2.04
N ALA A 138 12.35 1.44 1.98
CA ALA A 138 13.15 1.79 3.13
C ALA A 138 12.33 2.48 4.23
N VAL A 139 11.40 3.36 3.85
CA VAL A 139 10.47 4.02 4.79
C VAL A 139 9.47 3.01 5.37
N LEU A 140 8.78 2.23 4.52
CA LEU A 140 7.78 1.24 4.94
C LEU A 140 8.36 0.16 5.86
N ARG A 141 9.54 -0.38 5.55
CA ARG A 141 10.16 -1.45 6.35
C ARG A 141 10.79 -0.97 7.66
N SER A 142 11.18 0.31 7.74
CA SER A 142 11.78 0.87 8.95
C SER A 142 10.73 1.36 9.94
N HIS A 143 9.51 1.64 9.48
CA HIS A 143 8.40 2.06 10.34
C HIS A 143 7.80 0.89 11.13
N PRO A 144 7.78 0.93 12.48
CA PRO A 144 7.22 -0.16 13.28
C PRO A 144 5.71 -0.05 13.50
N GLY A 145 5.08 1.06 13.09
CA GLY A 145 3.65 1.30 13.24
C GLY A 145 2.83 0.77 12.05
N PRO A 146 1.51 0.99 12.07
CA PRO A 146 0.63 0.46 11.04
C PRO A 146 0.82 1.11 9.66
N VAL A 147 0.76 0.29 8.62
CA VAL A 147 0.83 0.69 7.22
C VAL A 147 -0.54 0.61 6.55
N TYR A 148 -0.99 1.72 5.96
CA TYR A 148 -2.18 1.81 5.13
C TYR A 148 -1.76 1.93 3.66
N LEU A 149 -2.16 0.95 2.84
CA LEU A 149 -1.95 0.98 1.40
C LEU A 149 -3.27 1.27 0.70
N ASP A 150 -3.32 2.37 -0.05
CA ASP A 150 -4.35 2.61 -1.06
C ASP A 150 -3.85 2.03 -2.38
N LEU A 151 -4.50 0.96 -2.85
CA LEU A 151 -4.06 0.25 -4.04
C LEU A 151 -4.04 1.19 -5.24
N ASN A 152 -5.13 1.96 -5.45
CA ASN A 152 -5.31 2.97 -6.50
C ASN A 152 -4.55 2.61 -7.78
N TRP A 153 -4.72 1.36 -8.23
CA TRP A 153 -3.86 0.76 -9.21
C TRP A 153 -4.23 1.31 -10.59
N ARG A 154 -3.23 1.87 -11.26
CA ARG A 154 -3.35 2.37 -12.63
C ARG A 154 -2.66 1.39 -13.55
N GLU A 155 -3.46 0.71 -14.37
CA GLU A 155 -2.94 -0.27 -15.32
C GLU A 155 -1.86 0.34 -16.22
N GLY A 156 -0.81 -0.42 -16.50
CA GLY A 156 0.35 0.02 -17.29
C GLY A 156 1.30 0.99 -16.58
N GLN A 157 0.95 1.51 -15.40
CA GLN A 157 1.83 2.43 -14.67
C GLN A 157 2.78 1.71 -13.72
N VAL A 158 2.31 0.68 -13.02
CA VAL A 158 3.10 -0.01 -12.00
C VAL A 158 3.17 -1.50 -12.33
N PRO A 159 4.38 -2.12 -12.34
CA PRO A 159 4.51 -3.55 -12.53
C PRO A 159 3.75 -4.35 -11.46
N ARG A 160 3.14 -5.45 -11.89
CA ARG A 160 2.31 -6.28 -11.03
C ARG A 160 3.04 -6.75 -9.77
N GLU A 161 4.28 -7.16 -9.92
CA GLU A 161 5.11 -7.72 -8.86
C GLU A 161 5.37 -6.68 -7.76
N VAL A 162 5.51 -5.42 -8.14
CA VAL A 162 5.70 -4.29 -7.22
C VAL A 162 4.45 -4.06 -6.39
N VAL A 163 3.28 -4.16 -7.02
CA VAL A 163 2.00 -4.02 -6.32
C VAL A 163 1.81 -5.13 -5.28
N LEU A 164 2.13 -6.38 -5.63
CA LEU A 164 2.07 -7.50 -4.68
C LEU A 164 3.04 -7.31 -3.51
N GLN A 165 4.26 -6.84 -3.77
CA GLN A 165 5.22 -6.51 -2.72
C GLN A 165 4.71 -5.40 -1.78
N ALA A 166 3.99 -4.40 -2.31
CA ALA A 166 3.38 -3.36 -1.51
C ALA A 166 2.28 -3.94 -0.60
N ILE A 167 1.43 -4.81 -1.15
CA ILE A 167 0.34 -5.47 -0.42
C ILE A 167 0.92 -6.27 0.76
N ASP A 168 2.01 -7.01 0.57
CA ASP A 168 2.65 -7.80 1.62
C ASP A 168 3.19 -6.95 2.80
N LEU A 169 3.47 -5.67 2.56
CA LEU A 169 3.93 -4.72 3.58
C LEU A 169 2.78 -3.99 4.28
N ALA A 170 1.54 -4.11 3.81
CA ALA A 170 0.41 -3.35 4.31
C ALA A 170 -0.34 -4.07 5.45
N ASP A 171 -0.70 -3.33 6.51
CA ASP A 171 -1.61 -3.81 7.55
C ASP A 171 -3.08 -3.59 7.16
N VAL A 172 -3.35 -2.50 6.44
CA VAL A 172 -4.66 -2.16 5.90
C VAL A 172 -4.52 -1.91 4.41
N LEU A 173 -5.36 -2.59 3.63
CA LEU A 173 -5.44 -2.44 2.18
C LEU A 173 -6.79 -1.84 1.81
N LYS A 174 -6.79 -0.72 1.07
CA LYS A 174 -7.95 -0.13 0.41
C LYS A 174 -7.92 -0.49 -1.06
N VAL A 175 -9.03 -1.05 -1.55
CA VAL A 175 -9.26 -1.40 -2.95
C VAL A 175 -10.70 -1.08 -3.34
N ASN A 176 -10.96 -0.81 -4.61
CA ASN A 176 -12.31 -0.87 -5.19
C ASN A 176 -12.61 -2.30 -5.72
N ASP A 177 -13.81 -2.49 -6.30
CA ASP A 177 -14.28 -3.80 -6.74
C ASP A 177 -13.49 -4.31 -7.96
N GLU A 178 -13.15 -3.43 -8.90
CA GLU A 178 -12.34 -3.76 -10.08
C GLU A 178 -10.92 -4.18 -9.69
N GLU A 179 -10.30 -3.41 -8.79
CA GLU A 179 -8.99 -3.67 -8.23
C GLU A 179 -8.97 -4.93 -7.37
N LEU A 180 -10.06 -5.29 -6.68
CA LEU A 180 -10.12 -6.53 -5.90
C LEU A 180 -10.14 -7.78 -6.79
N ALA A 181 -10.72 -7.67 -7.99
CA ALA A 181 -10.77 -8.78 -8.95
C ALA A 181 -9.37 -9.12 -9.48
N TRP A 182 -8.48 -8.14 -9.57
CA TRP A 182 -7.15 -8.29 -10.17
C TRP A 182 -6.16 -9.19 -9.39
N PRO A 183 -5.95 -9.04 -8.07
CA PRO A 183 -5.07 -9.90 -7.27
C PRO A 183 -5.53 -11.36 -7.26
N CYS A 184 -6.86 -11.58 -7.27
CA CYS A 184 -7.47 -12.90 -7.17
C CYS A 184 -7.21 -13.77 -8.40
N CYS A 185 -7.23 -13.19 -9.61
CA CYS A 185 -7.06 -13.95 -10.85
C CYS A 185 -5.62 -14.43 -11.07
N ALA A 186 -4.63 -13.65 -10.64
CA ALA A 186 -3.24 -13.91 -10.99
C ALA A 186 -2.44 -14.64 -9.90
N ALA A 187 -3.08 -15.10 -8.83
CA ALA A 187 -2.47 -16.00 -7.84
C ALA A 187 -2.47 -17.47 -8.28
N GLY A 188 -3.14 -17.87 -9.38
CA GLY A 188 -3.16 -19.25 -9.91
C GLY A 188 -3.63 -20.32 -8.91
N SER A 189 -4.09 -19.91 -7.74
CA SER A 189 -4.39 -20.73 -6.58
C SER A 189 -5.76 -20.30 -6.10
N MET A 190 -6.55 -21.31 -5.75
CA MET A 190 -7.86 -21.26 -5.12
C MET A 190 -8.11 -19.91 -4.46
N CYS A 191 -9.19 -19.21 -4.85
CA CYS A 191 -9.61 -17.90 -4.36
C CYS A 191 -9.58 -17.87 -2.82
N ARG A 192 -8.41 -17.54 -2.27
CA ARG A 192 -8.11 -17.58 -0.85
C ARG A 192 -7.26 -16.34 -0.65
N PRO A 193 -7.79 -15.28 -0.01
CA PRO A 193 -6.93 -14.18 0.38
C PRO A 193 -5.78 -14.74 1.23
N PRO A 194 -4.58 -14.13 1.20
CA PRO A 194 -3.46 -14.58 2.04
C PRO A 194 -3.97 -14.75 3.47
N ALA A 195 -3.51 -15.75 4.22
CA ALA A 195 -4.07 -16.12 5.53
C ALA A 195 -4.15 -14.96 6.56
N ARG A 196 -3.50 -13.81 6.26
CA ARG A 196 -3.51 -12.56 7.02
C ARG A 196 -4.65 -11.59 6.68
N TYR A 197 -5.24 -11.66 5.48
CA TYR A 197 -6.29 -10.73 5.05
C TYR A 197 -7.65 -11.44 5.02
N ARG A 198 -8.58 -11.02 5.88
CA ARG A 198 -9.98 -11.46 5.81
C ARG A 198 -10.80 -10.40 5.08
N CYS A 199 -11.25 -10.72 3.87
CA CYS A 199 -12.25 -9.93 3.16
C CYS A 199 -13.56 -9.92 3.97
N ARG A 200 -14.10 -8.73 4.28
CA ARG A 200 -15.37 -8.56 5.01
C ARG A 200 -16.58 -8.32 4.11
N THR A 201 -16.37 -8.05 2.82
CA THR A 201 -17.44 -8.12 1.83
C THR A 201 -17.81 -9.59 1.61
N ALA A 202 -19.10 -9.86 1.49
CA ALA A 202 -19.66 -11.20 1.47
C ALA A 202 -18.85 -12.13 0.54
N PRO A 203 -18.62 -13.41 0.90
CA PRO A 203 -17.92 -14.38 0.05
C PRO A 203 -18.49 -14.48 -1.39
N ALA A 204 -19.72 -13.99 -1.60
CA ALA A 204 -20.37 -13.86 -2.90
C ALA A 204 -19.70 -12.87 -3.87
N ILE A 205 -19.12 -11.75 -3.41
CA ILE A 205 -18.53 -10.73 -4.32
C ILE A 205 -17.21 -11.24 -4.93
N CYS A 206 -16.39 -11.89 -4.11
CA CYS A 206 -15.14 -12.54 -4.54
C CYS A 206 -15.39 -13.66 -5.57
N CYS A 207 -16.48 -14.42 -5.43
CA CYS A 207 -16.87 -15.46 -6.37
C CYS A 207 -17.47 -14.92 -7.68
N ASN A 208 -18.31 -13.88 -7.63
CA ASN A 208 -18.98 -13.36 -8.83
C ASN A 208 -18.03 -12.57 -9.76
N ALA A 209 -17.06 -11.84 -9.21
CA ALA A 209 -16.12 -11.05 -10.01
C ALA A 209 -15.14 -11.91 -10.80
N CYS A 210 -14.68 -13.05 -10.24
CA CYS A 210 -13.62 -13.85 -10.85
C CYS A 210 -14.09 -14.89 -11.90
N ARG A 211 -15.40 -15.18 -12.03
CA ARG A 211 -15.94 -16.25 -12.90
C ARG A 211 -15.09 -17.55 -12.92
N CYS A 212 -14.47 -17.91 -11.80
CA CYS A 212 -13.63 -19.11 -11.73
C CYS A 212 -14.52 -20.36 -11.60
N ARG A 213 -14.31 -21.36 -12.46
CA ARG A 213 -15.05 -22.64 -12.48
C ARG A 213 -14.91 -23.51 -11.20
N CYS A 214 -14.08 -23.13 -10.23
CA CYS A 214 -13.73 -23.99 -9.09
C CYS A 214 -14.64 -23.85 -7.85
N CYS A 215 -15.54 -22.88 -7.79
CA CYS A 215 -16.36 -22.62 -6.58
C CYS A 215 -17.75 -23.28 -6.58
N SER A 216 -18.08 -24.09 -7.59
CA SER A 216 -19.40 -24.73 -7.75
C SER A 216 -19.56 -26.09 -7.05
N SER A 217 -18.64 -26.52 -6.18
CA SER A 217 -18.76 -27.82 -5.50
C SER A 217 -19.46 -27.70 -4.13
N PRO A 218 -20.58 -28.42 -3.87
CA PRO A 218 -21.47 -28.20 -2.73
C PRO A 218 -21.04 -28.96 -1.46
N ALA A 219 -19.76 -28.95 -1.09
CA ALA A 219 -19.30 -29.70 0.10
C ALA A 219 -18.13 -29.03 0.83
N ALA A 220 -18.41 -28.17 1.82
CA ALA A 220 -17.53 -27.98 2.97
C ALA A 220 -18.32 -27.47 4.19
N PRO A 221 -18.07 -27.99 5.41
CA PRO A 221 -18.92 -27.77 6.57
C PRO A 221 -18.75 -26.36 7.19
N ARG A 222 -19.85 -25.81 7.68
CA ARG A 222 -19.94 -24.49 8.33
C ARG A 222 -19.18 -24.47 9.66
N ALA A 223 -17.94 -23.99 9.66
CA ALA A 223 -17.26 -23.61 10.90
C ALA A 223 -17.66 -22.18 11.33
N ARG A 224 -18.13 -22.01 12.57
CA ARG A 224 -18.34 -20.70 13.22
C ARG A 224 -16.97 -20.08 13.55
N TRP A 225 -16.77 -18.79 13.23
CA TRP A 225 -15.53 -18.07 13.51
C TRP A 225 -15.78 -16.77 14.30
N ARG A 226 -15.08 -16.56 15.42
CA ARG A 226 -14.99 -15.29 16.18
C ARG A 226 -13.87 -14.39 15.62
N SER A 227 -14.02 -13.07 15.78
CA SER A 227 -13.39 -11.99 14.98
C SER A 227 -12.35 -11.13 15.70
N THR A 228 -11.35 -10.55 14.99
CA THR A 228 -10.65 -9.29 15.39
C THR A 228 -10.13 -8.34 14.28
N ALA A 229 -10.27 -8.56 12.96
CA ALA A 229 -9.81 -7.60 11.93
C ALA A 229 -10.97 -6.87 11.20
N LYS A 230 -10.77 -5.60 10.80
CA LYS A 230 -11.73 -4.74 10.08
C LYS A 230 -11.13 -4.27 8.74
N ALA A 231 -11.74 -4.66 7.62
CA ALA A 231 -11.60 -4.00 6.32
C ALA A 231 -12.77 -3.03 6.13
N ALA A 232 -12.54 -1.88 5.51
CA ALA A 232 -13.58 -0.88 5.19
C ALA A 232 -13.70 -0.77 3.66
N VAL A 233 -14.92 -0.96 3.15
CA VAL A 233 -15.28 -0.74 1.75
C VAL A 233 -16.19 0.48 1.73
N SER A 234 -15.88 1.49 0.91
CA SER A 234 -16.77 2.64 0.72
C SER A 234 -17.90 2.26 -0.23
N PRO A 235 -19.18 2.42 0.14
CA PRO A 235 -20.26 2.30 -0.83
C PRO A 235 -20.23 3.48 -1.80
N GLY A 236 -20.44 3.18 -3.08
CA GLY A 236 -20.66 4.19 -4.12
C GLY A 236 -21.83 5.12 -3.76
N ALA A 237 -21.68 6.39 -4.11
CA ALA A 237 -22.61 7.46 -3.77
C ALA A 237 -24.03 7.16 -4.26
N ALA A 238 -24.94 6.90 -3.33
CA ALA A 238 -26.38 7.02 -3.52
C ALA A 238 -26.94 7.95 -2.44
N THR A 239 -27.66 8.96 -2.91
CA THR A 239 -28.23 10.08 -2.16
C THR A 239 -29.20 9.64 -1.06
N ARG A 240 -29.05 10.20 0.16
CA ARG A 240 -30.14 10.63 1.08
C ARG A 240 -29.57 11.25 2.38
N GLY A 241 -30.29 12.25 2.89
CA GLY A 241 -29.90 13.26 3.89
C GLY A 241 -29.75 12.81 5.36
N PRO A 242 -29.74 13.78 6.31
CA PRO A 242 -28.90 13.73 7.50
C PRO A 242 -29.61 13.11 8.73
N SER A 243 -28.91 12.24 9.45
CA SER A 243 -29.24 11.98 10.86
C SER A 243 -28.01 11.57 11.67
N ALA A 244 -27.65 12.44 12.62
CA ALA A 244 -27.00 12.22 13.91
C ALA A 244 -25.96 11.08 14.04
N TRP A 245 -24.68 11.44 14.13
CA TRP A 245 -23.62 10.56 14.59
C TRP A 245 -23.46 10.66 16.10
N SER A 246 -23.78 9.59 16.83
CA SER A 246 -23.41 9.45 18.25
C SER A 246 -21.97 8.94 18.36
N THR A 247 -21.12 9.65 19.10
CA THR A 247 -19.76 9.24 19.45
C THR A 247 -19.78 8.07 20.43
N ARG A 248 -19.20 6.93 20.05
CA ARG A 248 -18.73 5.91 21.01
C ARG A 248 -17.22 5.75 20.87
N SER A 249 -16.56 5.85 22.01
CA SER A 249 -15.13 5.72 22.25
C SER A 249 -14.60 4.39 21.70
N VAL A 250 -13.51 4.45 20.93
CA VAL A 250 -12.78 3.27 20.46
C VAL A 250 -11.74 2.87 21.52
N PRO A 251 -11.72 1.61 22.02
CA PRO A 251 -10.69 1.20 22.97
C PRO A 251 -9.34 0.99 22.27
N ALA A 252 -8.27 1.35 22.98
CA ALA A 252 -6.88 1.24 22.54
C ALA A 252 -6.50 -0.19 22.11
N ILE A 253 -5.97 -0.33 20.90
CA ILE A 253 -5.46 -1.60 20.37
C ILE A 253 -4.05 -1.82 20.95
N ARG A 254 -3.92 -2.75 21.90
CA ARG A 254 -2.61 -3.27 22.33
C ARG A 254 -2.06 -4.20 21.25
N SER A 255 -0.99 -3.80 20.57
CA SER A 255 -0.24 -4.67 19.66
C SER A 255 0.49 -5.75 20.48
N ARG A 256 0.08 -7.02 20.33
CA ARG A 256 0.93 -8.15 20.75
C ARG A 256 1.87 -8.46 19.59
N ARG A 257 3.15 -8.11 19.74
CA ARG A 257 4.23 -8.65 18.89
C ARG A 257 4.28 -10.16 19.10
N TRP A 258 4.01 -10.94 18.06
CA TRP A 258 4.34 -12.36 18.05
C TRP A 258 5.81 -12.50 17.65
N ARG A 259 6.63 -13.04 18.57
CA ARG A 259 7.95 -13.57 18.24
C ARG A 259 7.75 -14.79 17.34
N TRP A 260 8.50 -14.85 16.24
CA TRP A 260 8.68 -16.06 15.46
C TRP A 260 9.44 -17.06 16.33
N GLN A 261 8.73 -17.98 16.98
CA GLN A 261 9.30 -19.24 17.43
C GLN A 261 8.98 -20.26 16.34
N GLY A 262 9.99 -20.61 15.56
CA GLY A 262 9.87 -21.64 14.55
C GLY A 262 9.49 -22.97 15.20
N CYS A 263 8.59 -23.70 14.57
CA CYS A 263 8.42 -25.13 14.79
C CYS A 263 8.71 -25.84 13.48
N CYS A 264 9.95 -26.34 13.36
CA CYS A 264 10.13 -27.71 12.89
C CYS A 264 9.47 -28.63 13.92
N ALA A 265 8.62 -29.56 13.48
CA ALA A 265 8.25 -30.71 14.29
C ALA A 265 7.93 -31.91 13.40
N ALA A 266 8.89 -32.83 13.35
CA ALA A 266 8.66 -34.27 13.51
C ALA A 266 10.00 -34.91 13.94
N GLY A 267 10.29 -34.91 15.24
CA GLY A 267 10.58 -36.14 16.02
C GLY A 267 12.11 -36.33 16.13
N THR A 268 12.77 -36.51 17.27
CA THR A 268 12.46 -37.19 18.54
C THR A 268 13.35 -36.62 19.67
N TRP A 269 13.01 -36.93 20.92
CA TRP A 269 13.58 -36.40 22.16
C TRP A 269 15.10 -36.66 22.40
N ALA A 270 15.68 -35.76 23.20
CA ALA A 270 17.06 -35.51 23.70
C ALA A 270 17.73 -36.68 24.50
N PRO A 271 19.01 -36.64 25.00
CA PRO A 271 19.82 -35.45 25.34
C PRO A 271 21.36 -35.44 25.17
N ARG A 272 21.89 -34.19 25.09
CA ARG A 272 23.17 -33.60 25.57
C ARG A 272 24.57 -34.17 25.20
N TRP A 273 25.42 -33.25 24.71
CA TRP A 273 26.75 -32.79 25.23
C TRP A 273 27.83 -32.62 24.13
N HIS A 274 28.53 -31.48 24.23
CA HIS A 274 29.82 -31.01 23.68
C HIS A 274 30.47 -31.64 22.42
N ALA A 275 30.87 -30.75 21.50
CA ALA A 275 31.92 -30.91 20.48
C ALA A 275 33.29 -31.31 21.12
N PRO A 276 34.36 -31.75 20.38
CA PRO A 276 34.71 -31.33 19.01
C PRO A 276 35.51 -32.31 18.08
N MET A 277 35.78 -31.82 16.87
CA MET A 277 36.91 -32.10 15.94
C MET A 277 36.96 -33.37 15.04
N ARG A 278 37.41 -33.08 13.79
CA ARG A 278 38.09 -33.90 12.74
C ARG A 278 37.26 -34.66 11.69
N SER A 279 37.53 -34.33 10.42
CA SER A 279 37.34 -35.08 9.16
C SER A 279 38.14 -36.40 9.14
N PRO A 280 38.15 -37.26 8.08
CA PRO A 280 37.41 -37.24 6.80
C PRO A 280 36.80 -38.63 6.38
N GLY A 281 36.01 -38.65 5.30
CA GLY A 281 35.98 -39.81 4.38
C GLY A 281 34.61 -40.43 4.02
N ILE A 282 34.51 -40.76 2.72
CA ILE A 282 33.70 -41.84 2.10
C ILE A 282 32.31 -41.48 1.54
N SER A 283 32.34 -41.12 0.24
CA SER A 283 31.68 -41.80 -0.91
C SER A 283 30.15 -41.98 -1.01
N ALA A 284 29.63 -41.32 -2.05
CA ALA A 284 28.71 -41.81 -3.11
C ALA A 284 27.24 -42.16 -2.78
N LYS A 285 26.29 -41.45 -3.42
CA LYS A 285 25.69 -41.86 -4.71
C LYS A 285 24.65 -40.83 -5.18
N CYS A 286 24.78 -40.43 -6.44
CA CYS A 286 23.74 -39.73 -7.21
C CYS A 286 22.57 -40.67 -7.51
N ALA A 287 21.34 -40.16 -7.44
CA ALA A 287 20.21 -40.63 -8.22
C ALA A 287 19.21 -39.48 -8.45
N ALA A 288 18.60 -39.50 -9.64
CA ALA A 288 18.06 -38.40 -10.42
C ALA A 288 16.64 -37.90 -10.01
N PRO A 289 16.14 -36.78 -10.60
CA PRO A 289 14.92 -36.09 -10.18
C PRO A 289 13.66 -36.58 -10.91
N CYS A 290 12.51 -36.57 -10.22
CA CYS A 290 11.20 -36.79 -10.85
C CYS A 290 10.70 -35.51 -11.53
N ARG A 291 10.42 -35.62 -12.83
CA ARG A 291 9.66 -34.66 -13.65
C ARG A 291 8.14 -34.85 -13.45
N PRO A 292 7.33 -33.83 -13.79
CA PRO A 292 5.89 -33.82 -13.55
C PRO A 292 5.10 -34.46 -14.70
N THR A 293 3.89 -34.93 -14.36
CA THR A 293 2.75 -35.13 -15.28
C THR A 293 1.61 -34.22 -14.83
#